data_AF-A0A5C1AAV4-F1
#
_entry.id   AF-A0A5C1AAV4-F1
#
_cell.length_a   1.000
_cell.length_b   1.000
_cell.length_c   1.000
_cell.angle_alpha   90.00
_cell.angle_beta   90.00
_cell.angle_gamma   90.00
#
_symmetry.space_group_name_H-M   'P 1'
#
loop_
_entity.id
_entity.type
_entity.pdbx_description
1 polymer ?
#
loop_
_entity_poly.entity_id
_entity_poly.type
_entity_poly.pdbx_seq_one_letter_code
_entity_poly.pdbx_strand_id
1 'polypeptide(L)'
;MLNSRLVASVLLLISVSPLAAAPVPSSPDSTHQAYETLFRFLRYEGAGAARLGLLPLALKPSKEAVSFLGSKLKPVRLSEDVAKRLLADLDNGDPKVAEAAFDELSYFDVRLAMTPQQAFEIVPQGLGRQRLVALFEEEPMDAFAWCKLDLGPAGIRNGGDIRIETHLFIENLPNKPAEFKSYCDQWQNGRRMSHRVPSSVGDVHNDQWKQQSRALILLEYYGTPEAKKLIEGMTHGHPDAAPTIEAKAELKQWAVPLPKPDVQKAWDGLLNDHGGSPRCVLTLLKHKPEAILTIRANLRPIKLTADRCLELISALGDDDEKKWQAARAELLYLDPRLVFDLPALMEKAPTGLMRTRLAEILCYQKADSLKGLTLQLQKQDNGVYVLVSEIGSRAVDDKLRSFANPAWERVHAVLNVLEVFETPDAMKLIEEIASWHPKAPSSTFAKLVLTRMKKQAGPK
;
A
#
# COMPACT_ATOMS: atom_id res chain seq x y z
N MET A 1 -17.48 -18.73 -27.99
CA MET A 1 -16.81 -19.25 -26.78
C MET A 1 -16.15 -18.08 -26.07
N LEU A 2 -16.80 -17.56 -25.02
CA LEU A 2 -16.40 -16.34 -24.31
C LEU A 2 -15.31 -16.67 -23.27
N ASN A 3 -14.12 -16.09 -23.43
CA ASN A 3 -13.08 -16.08 -22.40
C ASN A 3 -13.22 -14.82 -21.54
N SER A 4 -13.95 -14.95 -20.44
CA SER A 4 -14.14 -13.95 -19.39
C SER A 4 -12.89 -13.92 -18.49
N ARG A 5 -11.83 -13.22 -18.88
CA ARG A 5 -10.75 -12.86 -17.95
C ARG A 5 -11.02 -11.47 -17.39
N LEU A 6 -11.85 -11.45 -16.34
CA LEU A 6 -11.92 -10.35 -15.40
C LEU A 6 -10.51 -10.11 -14.84
N VAL A 7 -9.97 -8.91 -15.05
CA VAL A 7 -8.88 -8.41 -14.22
C VAL A 7 -9.45 -8.30 -12.82
N ALA A 8 -9.18 -9.32 -12.02
CA ALA A 8 -9.29 -9.25 -10.59
C ALA A 8 -8.38 -8.11 -10.14
N SER A 9 -8.96 -6.92 -9.92
CA SER A 9 -8.68 -6.26 -8.66
C SER A 9 -9.02 -7.31 -7.62
N VAL A 10 -8.00 -8.02 -7.18
CA VAL A 10 -8.10 -9.02 -6.14
C VAL A 10 -8.49 -8.25 -4.88
N LEU A 11 -9.80 -7.98 -4.74
CA LEU A 11 -10.49 -8.27 -3.51
C LEU A 11 -10.15 -9.72 -3.23
N LEU A 12 -9.00 -9.94 -2.61
CA LEU A 12 -8.67 -11.18 -1.95
C LEU A 12 -9.75 -11.27 -0.87
N LEU A 13 -10.88 -11.86 -1.26
CA LEU A 13 -11.79 -12.60 -0.42
C LEU A 13 -10.99 -13.79 0.11
N ILE A 14 -9.86 -13.54 0.78
CA ILE A 14 -9.48 -14.38 1.89
C ILE A 14 -10.72 -14.26 2.76
N SER A 15 -11.43 -15.38 2.91
CA SER A 15 -12.35 -15.56 4.02
C SER A 15 -11.51 -15.53 5.29
N VAL A 16 -10.92 -14.37 5.61
CA VAL A 16 -10.43 -14.10 6.94
C VAL A 16 -11.71 -14.14 7.74
N SER A 17 -11.81 -15.14 8.60
CA SER A 17 -12.87 -15.23 9.59
C SER A 17 -13.16 -13.83 10.14
N PRO A 18 -14.42 -13.50 10.43
CA PRO A 18 -14.76 -12.20 11.00
C PRO A 18 -13.75 -11.85 12.09
N LEU A 19 -13.42 -10.56 12.25
CA LEU A 19 -12.55 -10.01 13.30
C LEU A 19 -13.10 -10.28 14.72
N ALA A 20 -14.03 -11.23 14.85
CA ALA A 20 -14.48 -11.84 16.07
C ALA A 20 -13.23 -12.24 16.84
N ALA A 21 -13.33 -12.24 18.16
CA ALA A 21 -12.46 -13.06 18.96
C ALA A 21 -12.40 -14.45 18.31
N ALA A 22 -11.31 -14.73 17.57
CA ALA A 22 -11.00 -16.08 17.15
C ALA A 22 -11.18 -16.94 18.41
N PRO A 23 -11.82 -18.14 18.31
CA PRO A 23 -12.06 -18.99 19.46
C PRO A 23 -10.79 -18.96 20.30
N VAL A 24 -10.92 -18.52 21.57
CA VAL A 24 -9.78 -18.16 22.41
C VAL A 24 -8.74 -19.24 22.19
N PRO A 25 -7.58 -18.91 21.59
CA PRO A 25 -6.62 -19.91 21.16
C PRO A 25 -6.37 -20.86 22.32
N SER A 26 -6.74 -22.14 22.14
CA SER A 26 -6.76 -23.11 23.24
C SER A 26 -5.35 -23.52 23.67
N SER A 27 -4.32 -23.07 22.93
CA SER A 27 -2.91 -23.26 23.26
C SER A 27 -2.10 -21.96 23.11
N PRO A 28 -1.01 -21.80 23.89
CA PRO A 28 -0.04 -20.72 23.70
C PRO A 28 0.51 -20.64 22.26
N ASP A 29 0.74 -21.79 21.61
CA ASP A 29 1.27 -21.85 20.23
C ASP A 29 0.29 -21.26 19.22
N SER A 30 -0.99 -21.56 19.35
CA SER A 30 -2.03 -20.99 18.47
C SER A 30 -2.20 -19.48 18.68
N THR A 31 -1.97 -19.00 19.90
CA THR A 31 -1.90 -17.56 20.19
C THR A 31 -0.73 -16.95 19.45
N HIS A 32 0.48 -17.48 19.65
CA HIS A 32 1.70 -16.96 19.01
C HIS A 32 1.58 -16.90 17.48
N GLN A 33 1.08 -17.97 16.83
CA GLN A 33 0.86 -18.00 15.39
C GLN A 33 -0.15 -16.96 14.91
N ALA A 34 -1.18 -16.65 15.71
CA ALA A 34 -2.10 -15.57 15.41
C ALA A 34 -1.37 -14.22 15.43
N TYR A 35 -0.54 -13.95 16.45
CA TYR A 35 0.27 -12.72 16.49
C TYR A 35 1.26 -12.62 15.33
N GLU A 36 1.94 -13.71 14.94
CA GLU A 36 2.82 -13.73 13.75
C GLU A 36 2.08 -13.33 12.48
N THR A 37 0.86 -13.83 12.34
CA THR A 37 0.02 -13.55 11.18
C THR A 37 -0.40 -12.08 11.17
N LEU A 38 -0.85 -11.55 12.30
CA LEU A 38 -1.19 -10.13 12.44
C LEU A 38 0.03 -9.22 12.22
N PHE A 39 1.19 -9.61 12.73
CA PHE A 39 2.43 -8.88 12.54
C PHE A 39 2.81 -8.83 11.07
N ARG A 40 2.77 -9.96 10.34
CA ARG A 40 2.99 -9.99 8.88
C ARG A 40 2.06 -9.05 8.14
N PHE A 41 0.82 -8.87 8.59
CA PHE A 41 -0.09 -7.93 7.96
C PHE A 41 0.31 -6.45 8.13
N LEU A 42 1.17 -6.12 9.10
CA LEU A 42 1.69 -4.76 9.25
C LEU A 42 2.63 -4.34 8.10
N ARG A 43 3.03 -5.21 7.17
CA ARG A 43 3.82 -4.80 6.00
C ARG A 43 2.98 -4.17 4.87
N TYR A 44 1.72 -4.58 4.73
CA TYR A 44 0.86 -4.14 3.61
C TYR A 44 0.55 -2.65 3.65
N GLU A 45 0.28 -2.02 2.51
CA GLU A 45 -0.10 -0.61 2.47
C GLU A 45 -1.59 -0.37 2.65
N GLY A 46 -1.98 0.87 2.91
CA GLY A 46 -3.38 1.28 2.89
C GLY A 46 -4.25 0.67 3.99
N ALA A 47 -5.52 0.52 3.64
CA ALA A 47 -6.53 -0.12 4.48
C ALA A 47 -6.21 -1.58 4.83
N GLY A 48 -5.31 -2.25 4.07
CA GLY A 48 -4.89 -3.63 4.31
C GLY A 48 -4.17 -3.79 5.65
N ALA A 49 -3.13 -2.99 5.90
CA ALA A 49 -2.43 -3.01 7.18
C ALA A 49 -3.32 -2.63 8.36
N ALA A 50 -4.15 -1.60 8.19
CA ALA A 50 -5.07 -1.14 9.23
C ALA A 50 -6.02 -2.27 9.66
N ARG A 51 -6.68 -2.91 8.69
CA ARG A 51 -7.69 -3.95 8.92
C ARG A 51 -7.11 -5.26 9.44
N LEU A 52 -6.03 -5.74 8.83
CA LEU A 52 -5.57 -7.12 9.02
C LEU A 52 -4.47 -7.25 10.08
N GLY A 53 -3.75 -6.17 10.39
CA GLY A 53 -2.67 -6.19 11.38
C GLY A 53 -2.90 -5.21 12.53
N LEU A 54 -3.00 -3.92 12.21
CA LEU A 54 -2.94 -2.84 13.19
C LEU A 54 -4.10 -2.87 14.20
N LEU A 55 -5.34 -2.83 13.72
CA LEU A 55 -6.53 -2.83 14.58
C LEU A 55 -6.64 -4.13 15.40
N PRO A 56 -6.52 -5.33 14.81
CA PRO A 56 -6.55 -6.57 15.59
C PRO A 56 -5.48 -6.64 16.68
N LEU A 57 -4.25 -6.16 16.40
CA LEU A 57 -3.19 -6.11 17.40
C LEU A 57 -3.56 -5.12 18.50
N ALA A 58 -3.97 -3.89 18.17
CA ALA A 58 -4.32 -2.85 19.14
C ALA A 58 -5.41 -3.27 20.15
N LEU A 59 -6.28 -4.21 19.77
CA LEU A 59 -7.33 -4.76 20.63
C LEU A 59 -6.86 -5.89 21.56
N LYS A 60 -5.63 -6.38 21.39
CA LYS A 60 -5.06 -7.43 22.25
C LYS A 60 -4.71 -6.91 23.64
N PRO A 61 -4.64 -7.78 24.66
CA PRO A 61 -4.11 -7.41 25.96
C PRO A 61 -2.72 -6.81 25.82
N SER A 62 -2.54 -5.59 26.33
CA SER A 62 -1.31 -4.81 26.12
C SER A 62 -0.06 -5.57 26.57
N LYS A 63 -0.12 -6.29 27.70
CA LYS A 63 1.01 -7.09 28.21
C LYS A 63 1.48 -8.15 27.20
N GLU A 64 0.56 -8.92 26.63
CA GLU A 64 0.88 -9.98 25.67
C GLU A 64 1.37 -9.40 24.35
N ALA A 65 0.69 -8.36 23.85
CA ALA A 65 1.06 -7.71 22.61
C ALA A 65 2.42 -7.02 22.70
N VAL A 66 2.70 -6.28 23.77
CA VAL A 66 3.99 -5.63 24.01
C VAL A 66 5.10 -6.68 24.12
N SER A 67 4.87 -7.78 24.84
CA SER A 67 5.84 -8.88 24.92
C SER A 67 6.12 -9.50 23.55
N PHE A 68 5.08 -9.76 22.76
CA PHE A 68 5.23 -10.29 21.40
C PHE A 68 6.00 -9.31 20.50
N LEU A 69 5.60 -8.03 20.48
CA LEU A 69 6.27 -7.01 19.67
C LEU A 69 7.74 -6.84 20.08
N GLY A 70 8.06 -6.94 21.37
CA GLY A 70 9.44 -6.92 21.86
C GLY A 70 10.31 -8.07 21.34
N SER A 71 9.72 -9.23 21.01
CA SER A 71 10.44 -10.34 20.37
C SER A 71 10.73 -10.11 18.89
N LYS A 72 9.99 -9.20 18.25
CA LYS A 72 10.06 -8.89 16.81
C LYS A 72 10.87 -7.65 16.49
N LEU A 73 10.84 -6.68 17.38
CA LEU A 73 11.57 -5.44 17.24
C LEU A 73 13.01 -5.64 17.69
N LYS A 74 13.94 -5.56 16.72
CA LYS A 74 15.37 -5.60 16.97
C LYS A 74 15.99 -4.27 16.51
N PRO A 75 16.85 -3.61 17.28
CA PRO A 75 17.56 -2.44 16.78
C PRO A 75 18.32 -2.81 15.49
N VAL A 76 18.13 -2.02 14.43
CA VAL A 76 18.76 -2.26 13.12
C VAL A 76 20.24 -1.91 13.25
N ARG A 77 21.14 -2.87 13.42
CA ARG A 77 22.58 -2.64 13.59
C ARG A 77 23.35 -3.47 12.58
N LEU A 78 23.86 -2.82 11.54
CA LEU A 78 24.71 -3.44 10.53
C LEU A 78 26.03 -2.70 10.46
N SER A 79 27.12 -3.35 10.89
CA SER A 79 28.46 -2.84 10.65
C SER A 79 28.96 -3.31 9.29
N GLU A 80 29.96 -2.60 8.74
CA GLU A 80 30.59 -2.97 7.47
C GLU A 80 31.15 -4.40 7.48
N ASP A 81 31.79 -4.82 8.58
CA ASP A 81 32.33 -6.19 8.71
C ASP A 81 31.24 -7.27 8.73
N VAL A 82 30.12 -7.01 9.41
CA VAL A 82 28.98 -7.92 9.42
C VAL A 82 28.35 -7.99 8.03
N ALA A 83 28.18 -6.85 7.35
CA ALA A 83 27.67 -6.80 5.99
C ALA A 83 28.56 -7.57 5.00
N LYS A 84 29.89 -7.39 5.07
CA LYS A 84 30.85 -8.15 4.25
C LYS A 84 30.73 -9.66 4.46
N ARG A 85 30.64 -10.10 5.72
CA ARG A 85 30.44 -11.51 6.06
C ARG A 85 29.12 -12.05 5.49
N LEU A 86 28.01 -11.32 5.68
CA LEU A 86 26.70 -11.73 5.16
C LEU A 86 26.68 -11.77 3.63
N LEU A 87 27.36 -10.84 2.95
CA LEU A 87 27.49 -10.88 1.49
C LEU A 87 28.31 -12.09 1.00
N ALA A 88 29.36 -12.46 1.74
CA ALA A 88 30.11 -13.69 1.44
C ALA A 88 29.23 -14.94 1.67
N ASP A 89 28.45 -14.97 2.75
CA ASP A 89 27.49 -16.03 3.05
C ASP A 89 26.35 -16.08 2.00
N LEU A 90 25.97 -14.93 1.42
CA LEU A 90 24.97 -14.83 0.36
C LEU A 90 25.44 -15.49 -0.94
N ASP A 91 26.73 -15.43 -1.26
CA ASP A 91 27.35 -16.11 -2.40
C ASP A 91 27.77 -17.56 -2.08
N ASN A 92 27.48 -18.04 -0.86
CA ASN A 92 27.75 -19.41 -0.49
C ASN A 92 26.91 -20.38 -1.34
N GLY A 93 27.54 -21.47 -1.75
CA GLY A 93 26.91 -22.55 -2.51
C GLY A 93 25.92 -23.37 -1.68
N ASP A 94 26.00 -23.34 -0.35
CA ASP A 94 24.99 -23.93 0.54
C ASP A 94 23.73 -23.05 0.59
N PRO A 95 22.57 -23.53 0.10
CA PRO A 95 21.33 -22.75 0.09
C PRO A 95 20.89 -22.26 1.47
N LYS A 96 21.16 -23.03 2.54
CA LYS A 96 20.74 -22.65 3.90
C LYS A 96 21.52 -21.47 4.45
N VAL A 97 22.83 -21.43 4.15
CA VAL A 97 23.71 -20.33 4.55
C VAL A 97 23.31 -19.07 3.80
N ALA A 98 23.08 -19.17 2.50
CA ALA A 98 22.65 -18.05 1.68
C ALA A 98 21.26 -17.53 2.06
N GLU A 99 20.30 -18.41 2.37
CA GLU A 99 18.95 -18.03 2.81
C GLU A 99 19.00 -17.29 4.15
N ALA A 100 19.77 -17.78 5.13
CA ALA A 100 19.94 -17.08 6.40
C ALA A 100 20.58 -15.69 6.23
N ALA A 101 21.59 -15.58 5.35
CA ALA A 101 22.22 -14.31 5.03
C ALA A 101 21.27 -13.36 4.28
N PHE A 102 20.48 -13.89 3.34
CA PHE A 102 19.46 -13.15 2.61
C PHE A 102 18.41 -12.58 3.56
N ASP A 103 17.87 -13.38 4.48
CA ASP A 103 16.89 -12.94 5.46
C ASP A 103 17.45 -11.83 6.36
N GLU A 104 18.70 -11.98 6.81
CA GLU A 104 19.37 -10.99 7.65
C GLU A 104 19.65 -9.67 6.89
N LEU A 105 20.10 -9.75 5.64
CA LEU A 105 20.32 -8.57 4.79
C LEU A 105 19.02 -7.91 4.32
N SER A 106 17.94 -8.68 4.11
CA SER A 106 16.60 -8.15 3.80
C SER A 106 16.07 -7.31 4.98
N TYR A 107 16.36 -7.76 6.20
CA TYR A 107 16.04 -7.03 7.41
C TYR A 107 16.89 -5.77 7.62
N PHE A 108 18.22 -5.89 7.52
CA PHE A 108 19.10 -4.77 7.84
C PHE A 108 19.31 -3.79 6.70
N ASP A 109 19.10 -4.18 5.44
CA ASP A 109 19.51 -3.44 4.26
C ASP A 109 21.02 -3.17 4.21
N VAL A 110 21.71 -3.83 3.28
CA VAL A 110 23.17 -3.68 3.09
C VAL A 110 23.61 -2.23 2.86
N ARG A 111 22.71 -1.36 2.35
CA ARG A 111 23.00 0.07 2.09
C ARG A 111 23.25 0.89 3.35
N LEU A 112 22.89 0.38 4.53
CA LEU A 112 23.26 1.01 5.78
C LEU A 112 24.77 0.96 6.05
N ALA A 113 25.46 -0.04 5.50
CA ALA A 113 26.87 -0.30 5.84
C ALA A 113 27.84 0.01 4.70
N MET A 114 27.38 -0.01 3.44
CA MET A 114 28.23 0.22 2.27
C MET A 114 27.40 0.66 1.06
N THR A 115 28.06 1.18 0.03
CA THR A 115 27.37 1.51 -1.23
C THR A 115 27.00 0.25 -2.00
N PRO A 116 26.00 0.28 -2.89
CA PRO A 116 25.69 -0.89 -3.69
C PRO A 116 26.87 -1.32 -4.60
N GLN A 117 27.76 -0.40 -5.02
CA GLN A 117 28.98 -0.72 -5.77
C GLN A 117 29.90 -1.63 -4.95
N GLN A 118 30.18 -1.24 -3.70
CA GLN A 118 31.01 -2.02 -2.78
C GLN A 118 30.41 -3.40 -2.53
N ALA A 119 29.08 -3.49 -2.39
CA ALA A 119 28.39 -4.77 -2.25
C ALA A 119 28.60 -5.68 -3.49
N PHE A 120 28.48 -5.15 -4.72
CA PHE A 120 28.72 -5.92 -5.95
C PHE A 120 30.18 -6.30 -6.17
N GLU A 121 31.14 -5.56 -5.62
CA GLU A 121 32.56 -5.95 -5.63
C GLU A 121 32.81 -7.19 -4.77
N ILE A 122 32.05 -7.36 -3.68
CA ILE A 122 32.13 -8.52 -2.78
C ILE A 122 31.44 -9.75 -3.39
N VAL A 123 30.34 -9.55 -4.13
CA VAL A 123 29.62 -10.62 -4.86
C VAL A 123 29.70 -10.41 -6.39
N PRO A 124 30.88 -10.64 -7.00
CA PRO A 124 31.16 -10.19 -8.35
C PRO A 124 30.49 -11.02 -9.46
N GLN A 125 29.87 -12.17 -9.17
CA GLN A 125 29.20 -12.98 -10.20
C GLN A 125 28.30 -14.06 -9.59
N GLY A 126 27.66 -14.86 -10.45
CA GLY A 126 26.94 -16.06 -10.03
C GLY A 126 25.65 -15.81 -9.27
N LEU A 127 25.28 -16.78 -8.43
CA LEU A 127 24.05 -16.75 -7.65
C LEU A 127 24.08 -15.65 -6.57
N GLY A 128 25.22 -15.38 -5.94
CA GLY A 128 25.34 -14.30 -4.94
C GLY A 128 24.96 -12.93 -5.52
N ARG A 129 25.39 -12.64 -6.75
CA ARG A 129 24.98 -11.41 -7.46
C ARG A 129 23.47 -11.35 -7.71
N GLN A 130 22.86 -12.46 -8.11
CA GLN A 130 21.41 -12.52 -8.36
C GLN A 130 20.60 -12.33 -7.07
N ARG A 131 21.05 -12.95 -5.98
CA ARG A 131 20.47 -12.78 -4.64
C ARG A 131 20.63 -11.35 -4.15
N LEU A 132 21.77 -10.70 -4.39
CA LEU A 132 21.95 -9.29 -4.04
C LEU A 132 21.01 -8.36 -4.81
N VAL A 133 20.77 -8.62 -6.09
CA VAL A 133 19.75 -7.88 -6.85
C VAL A 133 18.35 -8.12 -6.28
N ALA A 134 18.01 -9.37 -5.92
CA ALA A 134 16.75 -9.68 -5.23
C ALA A 134 16.60 -8.87 -3.93
N LEU A 135 17.66 -8.73 -3.13
CA LEU A 135 17.63 -7.90 -1.92
C LEU A 135 17.32 -6.42 -2.22
N PHE A 136 17.95 -5.83 -3.23
CA PHE A 136 17.74 -4.42 -3.57
C PHE A 136 16.35 -4.13 -4.14
N GLU A 137 15.75 -5.12 -4.80
CA GLU A 137 14.41 -5.04 -5.39
C GLU A 137 13.32 -5.58 -4.44
N GLU A 138 13.69 -6.06 -3.24
CA GLU A 138 12.78 -6.67 -2.26
C GLU A 138 12.00 -7.89 -2.80
N GLU A 139 12.63 -8.61 -3.72
CA GLU A 139 12.08 -9.81 -4.34
C GLU A 139 12.50 -11.08 -3.57
N PRO A 140 11.81 -12.22 -3.75
CA PRO A 140 12.28 -13.50 -3.23
C PRO A 140 13.72 -13.82 -3.65
N MET A 141 14.47 -14.52 -2.79
CA MET A 141 15.90 -14.83 -3.01
C MET A 141 16.19 -15.47 -4.38
N ASP A 142 15.27 -16.28 -4.91
CA ASP A 142 15.38 -17.01 -6.17
C ASP A 142 14.74 -16.30 -7.37
N ALA A 143 14.20 -15.09 -7.19
CA ALA A 143 13.51 -14.34 -8.24
C ALA A 143 14.37 -14.11 -9.50
N PHE A 144 15.69 -14.02 -9.33
CA PHE A 144 16.67 -13.80 -10.40
C PHE A 144 17.59 -15.00 -10.65
N ALA A 145 17.32 -16.17 -10.07
CA ALA A 145 18.19 -17.37 -10.17
C ALA A 145 18.48 -17.79 -11.63
N TRP A 146 17.59 -17.43 -12.55
CA TRP A 146 17.59 -17.77 -13.96
C TRP A 146 18.06 -16.61 -14.87
N CYS A 147 18.47 -15.48 -14.31
CA CYS A 147 18.91 -14.30 -15.06
C CYS A 147 20.43 -14.17 -15.10
N LYS A 148 21.02 -13.92 -16.27
CA LYS A 148 22.40 -13.44 -16.32
C LYS A 148 22.41 -11.93 -16.02
N LEU A 149 23.11 -11.54 -14.97
CA LEU A 149 23.21 -10.14 -14.57
C LEU A 149 24.53 -9.53 -15.02
N ASP A 150 24.44 -8.68 -16.04
CA ASP A 150 25.55 -7.86 -16.51
C ASP A 150 25.42 -6.47 -15.89
N LEU A 151 26.36 -6.06 -15.04
CA LEU A 151 26.40 -4.68 -14.58
C LEU A 151 26.87 -3.81 -15.75
N GLY A 152 25.96 -3.04 -16.34
CA GLY A 152 26.33 -2.02 -17.32
C GLY A 152 27.36 -1.06 -16.72
N PRO A 153 28.25 -0.45 -17.53
CA PRO A 153 29.17 0.57 -17.02
C PRO A 153 28.33 1.60 -16.28
N ALA A 154 28.61 1.79 -15.00
CA ALA A 154 27.88 2.71 -14.13
C ALA A 154 27.93 4.09 -14.77
N GLY A 155 26.93 4.40 -15.60
CA GLY A 155 26.75 5.73 -16.13
C GLY A 155 26.31 6.56 -14.95
N ILE A 156 27.28 7.15 -14.25
CA ILE A 156 27.03 8.13 -13.19
C ILE A 156 26.33 9.30 -13.89
N ARG A 157 25.00 9.23 -14.00
CA ARG A 157 24.19 10.42 -14.21
C ARG A 157 24.15 11.15 -12.87
N ASN A 158 24.21 12.48 -12.93
CA ASN A 158 24.17 13.39 -11.78
C ASN A 158 23.19 12.88 -10.70
N GLY A 159 23.70 12.31 -9.61
CA GLY A 159 22.87 11.77 -8.52
C GLY A 159 23.42 10.54 -7.78
N GLY A 160 24.39 9.80 -8.34
CA GLY A 160 25.05 8.69 -7.62
C GLY A 160 24.31 7.34 -7.60
N ASP A 161 23.13 7.25 -8.23
CA ASP A 161 22.40 5.98 -8.38
C ASP A 161 23.13 4.98 -9.28
N ILE A 162 23.06 3.70 -8.92
CA ILE A 162 23.48 2.62 -9.82
C ILE A 162 22.28 2.19 -10.65
N ARG A 163 22.50 2.19 -11.96
CA ARG A 163 21.61 1.50 -12.88
C ARG A 163 22.09 0.06 -13.04
N ILE A 164 21.30 -0.89 -12.58
CA ILE A 164 21.51 -2.30 -12.89
C ILE A 164 20.73 -2.59 -14.16
N GLU A 165 21.46 -2.80 -15.26
CA GLU A 165 20.86 -3.28 -16.51
C GLU A 165 20.75 -4.81 -16.43
N THR A 166 19.58 -5.31 -16.08
CA THR A 166 19.34 -6.76 -16.05
C THR A 166 19.06 -7.23 -17.47
N HIS A 167 19.98 -8.01 -18.02
CA HIS A 167 19.79 -8.67 -19.32
C HIS A 167 19.11 -10.03 -19.08
N LEU A 168 17.79 -10.09 -19.28
CA LEU A 168 17.10 -11.39 -19.34
C LEU A 168 17.55 -12.14 -20.59
N PHE A 169 18.52 -13.03 -20.46
CA PHE A 169 18.78 -14.07 -21.45
C PHE A 169 17.91 -15.27 -21.12
N ILE A 170 16.72 -15.32 -21.71
CA ILE A 170 15.85 -16.48 -21.62
C ILE A 170 16.31 -17.51 -22.66
N GLU A 171 17.51 -18.06 -22.54
CA GLU A 171 17.93 -19.19 -23.37
C GLU A 171 17.29 -20.47 -22.84
N ASN A 172 16.25 -20.95 -23.53
CA ASN A 172 15.68 -22.30 -23.48
C ASN A 172 15.82 -23.06 -22.15
N LEU A 173 15.17 -22.58 -21.09
CA LEU A 173 14.93 -23.41 -19.90
C LEU A 173 13.97 -24.56 -20.28
N PRO A 174 14.39 -25.84 -20.20
CA PRO A 174 13.58 -26.97 -20.67
C PRO A 174 12.34 -27.26 -19.81
N ASN A 175 12.19 -26.63 -18.63
CA ASN A 175 11.11 -26.88 -17.67
C ASN A 175 10.53 -25.58 -17.09
N LYS A 176 9.95 -24.70 -17.93
CA LYS A 176 9.30 -23.49 -17.41
C LYS A 176 7.93 -23.83 -16.81
N PRO A 177 7.60 -23.36 -15.58
CA PRO A 177 6.24 -23.38 -15.08
C PRO A 177 5.29 -22.65 -16.03
N ALA A 178 4.06 -23.13 -16.22
CA ALA A 178 3.10 -22.54 -17.16
C ALA A 178 2.76 -21.08 -16.83
N GLU A 179 2.79 -20.72 -15.55
CA GLU A 179 2.61 -19.36 -15.01
C GLU A 179 3.69 -18.39 -15.53
N PHE A 180 4.87 -18.92 -15.83
CA PHE A 180 6.03 -18.17 -16.30
C PHE A 180 5.93 -17.77 -17.79
N LYS A 181 5.12 -18.48 -18.58
CA LYS A 181 4.96 -18.20 -20.01
C LYS A 181 4.36 -16.80 -20.25
N SER A 182 3.38 -16.40 -19.44
CA SER A 182 2.78 -15.06 -19.49
C SER A 182 3.77 -13.95 -19.13
N TYR A 183 4.68 -14.22 -18.19
CA TYR A 183 5.78 -13.33 -17.80
C TYR A 183 6.97 -13.41 -18.74
N CYS A 184 7.01 -14.33 -19.71
CA CYS A 184 8.04 -14.36 -20.76
C CYS A 184 7.52 -13.72 -22.06
N ASP A 185 6.23 -13.89 -22.37
CA ASP A 185 5.64 -13.39 -23.62
C ASP A 185 5.55 -11.85 -23.67
N GLN A 186 5.45 -11.16 -22.52
CA GLN A 186 5.62 -9.69 -22.48
C GLN A 186 7.09 -9.22 -22.71
N TRP A 187 8.05 -10.15 -22.71
CA TRP A 187 9.48 -9.90 -22.51
C TRP A 187 10.36 -10.34 -23.69
N GLN A 188 9.79 -11.09 -24.65
CA GLN A 188 10.49 -11.64 -25.83
C GLN A 188 11.03 -10.60 -26.83
N ASN A 189 10.80 -9.30 -26.62
CA ASN A 189 11.26 -8.23 -27.53
C ASN A 189 12.61 -7.60 -27.15
N GLY A 190 13.48 -8.28 -26.40
CA GLY A 190 14.81 -7.77 -26.07
C GLY A 190 14.80 -6.48 -25.24
N ARG A 191 13.75 -6.25 -24.44
CA ARG A 191 13.68 -5.09 -23.56
C ARG A 191 14.69 -5.25 -22.41
N ARG A 192 15.61 -4.30 -22.31
CA ARG A 192 16.46 -4.14 -21.12
C ARG A 192 15.59 -3.69 -19.96
N MET A 193 15.63 -4.43 -18.85
CA MET A 193 15.14 -3.89 -17.59
C MET A 193 16.22 -3.04 -16.98
N SER A 194 15.85 -1.80 -16.69
CA SER A 194 16.66 -0.89 -15.91
C SER A 194 16.10 -0.91 -14.50
N HIS A 195 16.75 -1.65 -13.62
CA HIS A 195 16.50 -1.55 -12.19
C HIS A 195 17.28 -0.34 -11.68
N ARG A 196 16.57 0.59 -11.07
CA ARG A 196 17.19 1.72 -10.38
C ARG A 196 17.36 1.29 -8.95
N VAL A 197 18.58 0.95 -8.56
CA VAL A 197 18.89 0.75 -7.14
C VAL A 197 19.05 2.13 -6.53
N PRO A 198 18.17 2.52 -5.59
CA PRO A 198 18.32 3.80 -4.92
C PRO A 198 19.69 3.89 -4.25
N SER A 199 20.40 5.00 -4.48
CA SER A 199 21.68 5.28 -3.83
C SER A 199 21.53 5.57 -2.33
N SER A 200 20.36 6.05 -1.91
CA SER A 200 20.08 6.41 -0.53
C SER A 200 19.13 5.42 0.14
N VAL A 201 19.37 5.16 1.42
CA VAL A 201 18.50 4.33 2.27
C VAL A 201 17.11 4.94 2.44
N GLY A 202 17.00 6.27 2.40
CA GLY A 202 15.72 6.98 2.57
C GLY A 202 14.73 6.75 1.42
N ASP A 203 15.21 6.32 0.27
CA ASP A 203 14.39 6.05 -0.93
C ASP A 203 13.95 4.59 -1.04
N VAL A 204 14.38 3.74 -0.10
CA VAL A 204 14.08 2.29 -0.11
C VAL A 204 12.73 2.02 0.50
N HIS A 205 11.97 1.13 -0.12
CA HIS A 205 10.63 0.75 0.33
C HIS A 205 10.61 -0.50 1.21
N ASN A 206 11.57 -0.64 2.14
CA ASN A 206 11.74 -1.87 2.91
C ASN A 206 10.46 -2.23 3.69
N ASP A 207 9.74 -3.24 3.22
CA ASP A 207 8.46 -3.67 3.78
C ASP A 207 8.59 -4.14 5.25
N GLN A 208 9.74 -4.70 5.63
CA GLN A 208 10.01 -5.05 7.02
C GLN A 208 10.20 -3.80 7.89
N TRP A 209 10.85 -2.75 7.37
CA TRP A 209 10.97 -1.49 8.12
C TRP A 209 9.60 -0.83 8.31
N LYS A 210 8.75 -0.81 7.28
CA LYS A 210 7.35 -0.35 7.42
C LYS A 210 6.61 -1.14 8.49
N GLN A 211 6.81 -2.45 8.54
CA GLN A 211 6.25 -3.33 9.56
C GLN A 211 6.69 -2.92 10.98
N GLN A 212 7.98 -2.61 11.16
CA GLN A 212 8.54 -2.18 12.44
C GLN A 212 8.09 -0.78 12.86
N SER A 213 8.09 0.17 11.94
CA SER A 213 7.52 1.51 12.10
C SER A 213 6.09 1.45 12.65
N ARG A 214 5.24 0.60 12.06
CA ARG A 214 3.86 0.37 12.52
C ARG A 214 3.79 -0.31 13.88
N ALA A 215 4.72 -1.21 14.18
CA ALA A 215 4.82 -1.82 15.50
C ALA A 215 5.27 -0.82 16.59
N LEU A 216 6.15 0.14 16.27
CA LEU A 216 6.48 1.26 17.17
C LEU A 216 5.25 2.12 17.48
N ILE A 217 4.42 2.39 16.47
CA ILE A 217 3.14 3.11 16.66
C ILE A 217 2.18 2.32 17.58
N LEU A 218 2.15 0.98 17.50
CA LEU A 218 1.37 0.16 18.43
C LEU A 218 1.92 0.24 19.87
N LEU A 219 3.24 0.23 20.04
CA LEU A 219 3.87 0.41 21.35
C LEU A 219 3.54 1.78 21.97
N GLU A 220 3.60 2.85 21.16
CA GLU A 220 3.17 4.20 21.53
C GLU A 220 1.71 4.21 21.99
N TYR A 221 0.82 3.57 21.21
CA TYR A 221 -0.61 3.46 21.53
C TYR A 221 -0.87 2.76 22.87
N TYR A 222 -0.13 1.68 23.16
CA TYR A 222 -0.26 0.99 24.46
C TYR A 222 0.19 1.85 25.63
N GLY A 223 1.19 2.71 25.45
CA GLY A 223 1.58 3.69 26.45
C GLY A 223 2.17 3.09 27.75
N THR A 224 2.58 1.81 27.75
CA THR A 224 3.10 1.13 28.95
C THR A 224 4.60 1.43 29.18
N PRO A 225 5.10 1.33 30.42
CA PRO A 225 6.54 1.46 30.70
C PRO A 225 7.40 0.45 29.91
N GLU A 226 6.90 -0.77 29.73
CA GLU A 226 7.57 -1.82 28.95
C GLU A 226 7.63 -1.45 27.47
N ALA A 227 6.53 -0.94 26.91
CA ALA A 227 6.51 -0.41 25.55
C ALA A 227 7.53 0.73 25.40
N LYS A 228 7.67 1.58 26.43
CA LYS A 228 8.66 2.66 26.44
C LYS A 228 10.09 2.17 26.37
N LYS A 229 10.42 1.20 27.21
CA LYS A 229 11.73 0.57 27.19
C LYS A 229 12.07 -0.05 25.84
N LEU A 230 11.09 -0.66 25.16
CA LEU A 230 11.28 -1.21 23.82
C LEU A 230 11.56 -0.12 22.77
N ILE A 231 10.79 0.97 22.77
CA ILE A 231 11.04 2.11 21.87
C ILE A 231 12.42 2.72 22.14
N GLU A 232 12.81 2.92 23.41
CA GLU A 232 14.15 3.36 23.81
C GLU A 232 15.24 2.42 23.25
N GLY A 233 15.04 1.10 23.35
CA GLY A 233 15.94 0.11 22.78
C GLY A 233 16.16 0.31 21.27
N MET A 234 15.08 0.54 20.51
CA MET A 234 15.11 0.74 19.07
C MET A 234 15.87 2.02 18.64
N THR A 235 16.00 3.02 19.53
CA THR A 235 16.79 4.24 19.23
C THR A 235 18.29 3.99 19.05
N HIS A 236 18.79 2.83 19.48
CA HIS A 236 20.19 2.42 19.38
C HIS A 236 20.52 1.64 18.11
N GLY A 237 19.65 1.69 17.09
CA GLY A 237 19.94 1.20 15.74
C GLY A 237 20.79 2.20 14.94
N HIS A 238 20.99 1.89 13.65
CA HIS A 238 21.68 2.72 12.69
C HIS A 238 20.94 4.06 12.55
N PRO A 239 21.63 5.21 12.53
CA PRO A 239 20.99 6.52 12.48
C PRO A 239 20.09 6.72 11.26
N ASP A 240 20.42 6.09 10.13
CA ASP A 240 19.68 6.24 8.87
C ASP A 240 18.59 5.18 8.66
N ALA A 241 18.46 4.19 9.57
CA ALA A 241 17.39 3.21 9.46
C ALA A 241 16.04 3.83 9.87
N ALA A 242 15.01 3.68 9.03
CA ALA A 242 13.70 4.29 9.27
C ALA A 242 13.11 3.94 10.66
N PRO A 243 13.15 2.68 11.14
CA PRO A 243 12.66 2.34 12.48
C PRO A 243 13.41 3.07 13.61
N THR A 244 14.71 3.34 13.45
CA THR A 244 15.51 4.09 14.43
C THR A 244 15.11 5.57 14.46
N ILE A 245 14.92 6.17 13.29
CA ILE A 245 14.51 7.58 13.15
C ILE A 245 13.13 7.77 13.81
N GLU A 246 12.19 6.88 13.50
CA GLU A 246 10.86 6.89 14.10
C GLU A 246 10.92 6.68 15.62
N ALA A 247 11.66 5.67 16.11
CA ALA A 247 11.78 5.44 17.54
C ALA A 247 12.31 6.67 18.30
N LYS A 248 13.28 7.40 17.72
CA LYS A 248 13.79 8.66 18.28
C LYS A 248 12.72 9.76 18.28
N ALA A 249 11.95 9.88 17.20
CA ALA A 249 10.84 10.83 17.11
C ALA A 249 9.77 10.54 18.17
N GLU A 250 9.44 9.26 18.39
CA GLU A 250 8.46 8.84 19.40
C GLU A 250 8.93 9.09 20.82
N LEU A 251 10.19 8.76 21.12
CA LEU A 251 10.73 8.99 22.45
C LEU A 251 10.73 10.49 22.80
N LYS A 252 11.02 11.35 21.82
CA LYS A 252 10.93 12.80 21.97
C LYS A 252 9.49 13.25 22.25
N GLN A 253 8.50 12.69 21.56
CA GLN A 253 7.09 13.01 21.79
C GLN A 253 6.63 12.58 23.18
N TRP A 254 7.13 11.46 23.68
CA TRP A 254 6.74 10.94 25.00
C TRP A 254 7.22 11.79 26.17
N ALA A 255 8.26 12.60 25.97
CA ALA A 255 8.73 13.57 26.95
C ALA A 255 7.78 14.77 27.09
N VAL A 256 6.89 14.98 26.10
CA VAL A 256 5.88 16.02 26.11
C VAL A 256 4.55 15.41 26.54
N PRO A 257 3.80 16.03 27.47
CA PRO A 257 2.43 15.60 27.75
C PRO A 257 1.66 15.52 26.44
N LEU A 258 1.07 14.35 26.15
CA LEU A 258 0.35 14.16 24.89
C LEU A 258 -0.72 15.26 24.77
N PRO A 259 -0.73 16.01 23.66
CA PRO A 259 -1.80 16.97 23.44
C PRO A 259 -3.13 16.24 23.48
N LYS A 260 -4.20 16.95 23.86
CA LYS A 260 -5.54 16.35 23.78
C LYS A 260 -5.73 15.83 22.36
N PRO A 261 -6.13 14.56 22.21
CA PRO A 261 -6.24 13.92 20.91
C PRO A 261 -7.23 14.70 20.06
N ASP A 262 -6.77 15.12 18.88
CA ASP A 262 -7.56 15.87 17.92
C ASP A 262 -8.14 14.89 16.89
N VAL A 263 -9.39 14.49 17.12
CA VAL A 263 -10.12 13.53 16.28
C VAL A 263 -10.32 14.08 14.86
N GLN A 264 -10.46 15.40 14.71
CA GLN A 264 -10.59 16.03 13.38
C GLN A 264 -9.26 15.97 12.64
N LYS A 265 -8.15 16.27 13.30
CA LYS A 265 -6.81 16.09 12.71
C LYS A 265 -6.54 14.63 12.36
N ALA A 266 -6.98 13.68 13.18
CA ALA A 266 -6.87 12.26 12.88
C ALA A 266 -7.67 11.91 11.61
N TRP A 267 -8.89 12.41 11.49
CA TRP A 267 -9.72 12.26 10.29
C TRP A 267 -9.04 12.83 9.04
N ASP A 268 -8.53 14.06 9.11
CA ASP A 268 -7.89 14.73 7.98
C ASP A 268 -6.64 13.96 7.51
N GLY A 269 -5.89 13.40 8.46
CA GLY A 269 -4.69 12.59 8.20
C GLY A 269 -4.94 11.17 7.69
N LEU A 270 -6.19 10.71 7.58
CA LEU A 270 -6.51 9.37 7.06
C LEU A 270 -6.16 9.17 5.57
N LEU A 271 -5.86 10.23 4.81
CA LEU A 271 -5.49 10.12 3.38
C LEU A 271 -4.11 10.66 3.05
N ASN A 272 -3.31 11.06 4.04
CA ASN A 272 -1.93 11.44 3.77
C ASN A 272 -1.18 10.21 3.23
N ASP A 273 -0.23 10.46 2.31
CA ASP A 273 0.30 9.62 1.20
C ASP A 273 0.68 8.14 1.46
N HIS A 274 0.39 7.57 2.62
CA HIS A 274 0.64 6.17 2.98
C HIS A 274 -0.57 5.49 3.65
N GLY A 275 -1.79 5.77 3.19
CA GLY A 275 -2.93 4.89 3.51
C GLY A 275 -3.60 5.13 4.86
N GLY A 276 -3.57 6.38 5.34
CA GLY A 276 -4.04 6.76 6.65
C GLY A 276 -3.00 6.39 7.69
N SER A 277 -2.41 7.41 8.32
CA SER A 277 -1.39 7.17 9.33
C SER A 277 -1.94 6.16 10.35
N PRO A 278 -1.21 5.07 10.65
CA PRO A 278 -1.59 4.14 11.71
C PRO A 278 -1.99 4.86 13.01
N ARG A 279 -1.36 6.00 13.30
CA ARG A 279 -1.73 6.89 14.42
C ARG A 279 -3.13 7.46 14.31
N CYS A 280 -3.56 7.91 13.13
CA CYS A 280 -4.91 8.41 12.91
C CYS A 280 -5.94 7.32 13.20
N VAL A 281 -5.72 6.11 12.67
CA VAL A 281 -6.59 4.95 12.89
C VAL A 281 -6.69 4.62 14.39
N LEU A 282 -5.56 4.58 15.10
CA LEU A 282 -5.52 4.30 16.54
C LEU A 282 -6.09 5.44 17.39
N THR A 283 -5.96 6.69 16.95
CA THR A 283 -6.59 7.85 17.60
C THR A 283 -8.11 7.76 17.51
N LEU A 284 -8.66 7.46 16.32
CA LEU A 284 -10.10 7.23 16.18
C LEU A 284 -10.56 6.05 17.04
N LEU A 285 -9.76 4.98 17.13
CA LEU A 285 -10.05 3.83 17.99
C LEU A 285 -10.15 4.17 19.47
N LYS A 286 -9.28 5.05 19.96
CA LYS A 286 -9.24 5.47 21.37
C LYS A 286 -10.40 6.39 21.76
N HIS A 287 -10.95 7.14 20.81
CA HIS A 287 -11.99 8.17 21.03
C HIS A 287 -13.29 7.83 20.30
N LYS A 288 -13.85 6.63 20.58
CA LYS A 288 -14.95 6.06 19.79
C LYS A 288 -16.16 7.00 19.64
N PRO A 289 -16.73 7.62 20.71
CA PRO A 289 -17.91 8.48 20.56
C PRO A 289 -17.63 9.70 19.68
N GLU A 290 -16.53 10.40 19.95
CA GLU A 290 -16.12 11.59 19.19
C GLU A 290 -15.75 11.23 17.75
N ALA A 291 -15.13 10.07 17.54
CA ALA A 291 -14.80 9.53 16.22
C ALA A 291 -16.07 9.27 15.40
N ILE A 292 -17.10 8.60 15.94
CA ILE A 292 -18.36 8.36 15.23
C ILE A 292 -19.00 9.68 14.80
N LEU A 293 -19.05 10.68 15.69
CA LEU A 293 -19.61 12.00 15.38
C LEU A 293 -18.80 12.71 14.29
N THR A 294 -17.48 12.71 14.40
CA THR A 294 -16.57 13.33 13.43
C THR A 294 -16.68 12.65 12.06
N ILE A 295 -16.68 11.33 12.03
CA ILE A 295 -16.85 10.54 10.81
C ILE A 295 -18.19 10.87 10.16
N ARG A 296 -19.30 10.82 10.91
CA ARG A 296 -20.64 11.13 10.38
C ARG A 296 -20.71 12.56 9.82
N ALA A 297 -20.10 13.54 10.51
CA ALA A 297 -20.09 14.94 10.07
C ALA A 297 -19.28 15.17 8.78
N ASN A 298 -18.22 14.39 8.56
CA ASN A 298 -17.33 14.56 7.41
C ASN A 298 -17.68 13.64 6.22
N LEU A 299 -18.41 12.55 6.43
CA LEU A 299 -18.87 11.68 5.34
C LEU A 299 -20.00 12.32 4.55
N ARG A 300 -19.88 12.30 3.21
CA ARG A 300 -20.95 12.73 2.31
C ARG A 300 -21.61 11.50 1.68
N PRO A 301 -22.94 11.38 1.69
CA PRO A 301 -23.60 10.27 1.02
C PRO A 301 -23.20 10.18 -0.45
N ILE A 302 -22.77 9.00 -0.91
CA ILE A 302 -22.47 8.77 -2.32
C ILE A 302 -23.80 8.48 -3.03
N LYS A 303 -24.44 9.55 -3.53
CA LYS A 303 -25.69 9.49 -4.29
C LYS A 303 -25.48 10.24 -5.61
N LEU A 304 -25.14 9.51 -6.66
CA LEU A 304 -25.00 10.06 -8.00
C LEU A 304 -26.08 9.46 -8.90
N THR A 305 -26.96 10.30 -9.43
CA THR A 305 -27.95 9.92 -10.46
C THR A 305 -27.38 10.20 -11.86
N ALA A 306 -27.99 9.63 -12.90
CA ALA A 306 -27.61 9.88 -14.28
C ALA A 306 -27.72 11.36 -14.63
N ASP A 307 -28.85 11.99 -14.29
CA ASP A 307 -29.11 13.40 -14.58
C ASP A 307 -28.12 14.31 -13.88
N ARG A 308 -27.82 14.07 -12.59
CA ARG A 308 -26.81 14.86 -11.86
C ARG A 308 -25.42 14.66 -12.45
N CYS A 309 -25.06 13.43 -12.84
CA CYS A 309 -23.78 13.18 -13.50
C CYS A 309 -23.66 13.92 -14.82
N LEU A 310 -24.72 13.97 -15.63
CA LEU A 310 -24.75 14.72 -16.89
C LEU A 310 -24.65 16.24 -16.66
N GLU A 311 -25.35 16.77 -15.66
CA GLU A 311 -25.25 18.18 -15.27
C GLU A 311 -23.81 18.53 -14.88
N LEU A 312 -23.16 17.71 -14.05
CA LEU A 312 -21.78 17.91 -13.63
C LEU A 312 -20.80 17.80 -14.80
N ILE A 313 -20.97 16.83 -15.69
CA ILE A 313 -20.16 16.70 -16.91
C ILE A 313 -20.32 17.93 -17.79
N SER A 314 -21.55 18.43 -17.98
CA SER A 314 -21.82 19.66 -18.72
C SER A 314 -21.11 20.85 -18.10
N ALA A 315 -21.15 20.99 -16.77
CA ALA A 315 -20.48 22.05 -16.04
C ALA A 315 -18.94 21.99 -16.14
N LEU A 316 -18.34 20.83 -16.45
CA LEU A 316 -16.91 20.74 -16.77
C LEU A 316 -16.54 21.51 -18.04
N GLY A 317 -17.50 21.79 -18.93
CA GLY A 317 -17.30 22.57 -20.14
C GLY A 317 -17.50 24.07 -19.96
N ASP A 318 -17.90 24.54 -18.77
CA ASP A 318 -18.11 25.97 -18.50
C ASP A 318 -16.76 26.71 -18.42
N ASP A 319 -16.73 27.93 -18.94
CA ASP A 319 -15.57 28.81 -18.91
C ASP A 319 -15.40 29.48 -17.52
N ASP A 320 -16.47 29.53 -16.71
CA ASP A 320 -16.40 30.01 -15.33
C ASP A 320 -15.66 29.02 -14.44
N GLU A 321 -14.49 29.44 -13.95
CA GLU A 321 -13.61 28.65 -13.11
C GLU A 321 -14.30 28.07 -11.87
N LYS A 322 -15.16 28.86 -11.24
CA LYS A 322 -15.84 28.43 -10.01
C LYS A 322 -16.79 27.28 -10.28
N LYS A 323 -17.48 27.30 -11.42
CA LYS A 323 -18.47 26.27 -11.77
C LYS A 323 -17.81 24.95 -12.12
N TRP A 324 -16.84 24.95 -13.03
CA TRP A 324 -16.21 23.69 -13.45
C TRP A 324 -15.36 23.09 -12.33
N GLN A 325 -14.73 23.90 -11.47
CA GLN A 325 -14.00 23.37 -10.31
C GLN A 325 -14.94 22.76 -9.27
N ALA A 326 -16.11 23.37 -9.02
CA ALA A 326 -17.12 22.79 -8.15
C ALA A 326 -17.61 21.44 -8.71
N ALA A 327 -17.91 21.38 -10.01
CA ALA A 327 -18.30 20.15 -10.68
C ALA A 327 -17.20 19.08 -10.63
N ARG A 328 -15.95 19.47 -10.85
CA ARG A 328 -14.77 18.61 -10.74
C ARG A 328 -14.63 18.05 -9.32
N ALA A 329 -14.75 18.88 -8.29
CA ALA A 329 -14.64 18.43 -6.90
C ALA A 329 -15.74 17.42 -6.54
N GLU A 330 -16.97 17.64 -7.01
CA GLU A 330 -18.08 16.72 -6.79
C GLU A 330 -17.91 15.40 -7.55
N LEU A 331 -17.48 15.44 -8.82
CA LEU A 331 -17.21 14.24 -9.62
C LEU A 331 -15.99 13.45 -9.12
N LEU A 332 -14.95 14.12 -8.59
CA LEU A 332 -13.85 13.44 -7.91
C LEU A 332 -14.33 12.68 -6.68
N TYR A 333 -15.32 13.20 -5.95
CA TYR A 333 -15.87 12.51 -4.78
C TYR A 333 -16.82 11.36 -5.18
N LEU A 334 -17.73 11.61 -6.12
CA LEU A 334 -18.80 10.69 -6.49
C LEU A 334 -18.36 9.64 -7.51
N ASP A 335 -17.30 9.88 -8.27
CA ASP A 335 -16.84 9.09 -9.43
C ASP A 335 -17.93 8.90 -10.51
N PRO A 336 -17.79 9.53 -11.70
CA PRO A 336 -18.80 9.42 -12.75
C PRO A 336 -19.02 7.97 -13.25
N ARG A 337 -18.07 7.05 -13.00
CA ARG A 337 -18.18 5.64 -13.38
C ARG A 337 -19.24 4.88 -12.57
N LEU A 338 -19.78 5.47 -11.51
CA LEU A 338 -20.93 4.89 -10.82
C LEU A 338 -22.16 4.81 -11.70
N VAL A 339 -22.33 5.72 -12.65
CA VAL A 339 -23.55 5.78 -13.46
C VAL A 339 -23.32 5.34 -14.91
N PHE A 340 -22.22 5.76 -15.51
CA PHE A 340 -21.90 5.49 -16.90
C PHE A 340 -20.59 4.71 -17.03
N ASP A 341 -20.47 3.87 -18.05
CA ASP A 341 -19.18 3.27 -18.41
C ASP A 341 -18.28 4.29 -19.14
N LEU A 342 -17.01 3.92 -19.33
CA LEU A 342 -16.03 4.85 -19.90
C LEU A 342 -16.38 5.32 -21.34
N PRO A 343 -16.83 4.46 -22.27
CA PRO A 343 -17.32 4.91 -23.57
C PRO A 343 -18.47 5.92 -23.47
N ALA A 344 -19.50 5.63 -22.67
CA ALA A 344 -20.63 6.54 -22.50
C ALA A 344 -20.19 7.88 -21.90
N LEU A 345 -19.28 7.87 -20.91
CA LEU A 345 -18.73 9.10 -20.33
C LEU A 345 -18.04 9.99 -21.38
N MET A 346 -17.25 9.39 -22.26
CA MET A 346 -16.53 10.13 -23.32
C MET A 346 -17.47 10.65 -24.41
N GLU A 347 -18.58 9.96 -24.68
CA GLU A 347 -19.64 10.44 -25.57
C GLU A 347 -20.37 11.65 -24.97
N LYS A 348 -20.65 11.63 -23.66
CA LYS A 348 -21.33 12.73 -22.95
C LYS A 348 -20.44 13.94 -22.67
N ALA A 349 -19.14 13.84 -22.96
CA ALA A 349 -18.20 14.95 -22.99
C ALA A 349 -17.82 15.28 -24.45
N PRO A 350 -18.67 16.03 -25.20
CA PRO A 350 -18.46 16.21 -26.64
C PRO A 350 -17.28 17.16 -26.97
N THR A 351 -16.92 18.08 -26.08
CA THR A 351 -15.85 19.07 -26.34
C THR A 351 -14.49 18.57 -25.84
N GLY A 352 -13.41 19.03 -26.48
CA GLY A 352 -12.05 18.72 -26.05
C GLY A 352 -11.80 19.09 -24.58
N LEU A 353 -12.22 20.29 -24.17
CA LEU A 353 -12.07 20.77 -22.78
C LEU A 353 -12.78 19.87 -21.76
N MET A 354 -14.02 19.47 -22.05
CA MET A 354 -14.78 18.55 -21.19
C MET A 354 -14.08 17.19 -21.08
N ARG A 355 -13.61 16.62 -22.19
CA ARG A 355 -12.89 15.33 -22.20
C ARG A 355 -11.62 15.38 -21.39
N THR A 356 -10.84 16.45 -21.55
CA THR A 356 -9.59 16.65 -20.82
C THR A 356 -9.83 16.73 -19.31
N ARG A 357 -10.78 17.56 -18.86
CA ARG A 357 -11.14 17.67 -17.43
C ARG A 357 -11.74 16.37 -16.88
N LEU A 358 -12.58 15.68 -17.67
CA LEU A 358 -13.14 14.38 -17.28
C LEU A 358 -12.05 13.30 -17.17
N ALA A 359 -11.09 13.28 -18.09
CA ALA A 359 -9.93 12.40 -18.02
C ALA A 359 -9.08 12.66 -16.77
N GLU A 360 -8.84 13.93 -16.42
CA GLU A 360 -8.14 14.28 -15.19
C GLU A 360 -8.85 13.74 -13.94
N ILE A 361 -10.19 13.81 -13.90
CA ILE A 361 -11.00 13.26 -12.80
C ILE A 361 -10.86 11.74 -12.73
N LEU A 362 -11.07 11.05 -13.85
CA LEU A 362 -11.02 9.59 -13.94
C LEU A 362 -9.64 9.01 -13.58
N CYS A 363 -8.61 9.84 -13.67
CA CYS A 363 -7.23 9.47 -13.41
C CYS A 363 -6.63 10.13 -12.18
N TYR A 364 -7.45 10.85 -11.40
CA TYR A 364 -7.04 11.58 -10.20
C TYR A 364 -5.83 12.50 -10.43
N GLN A 365 -5.78 13.16 -11.58
CA GLN A 365 -4.73 14.11 -11.94
C GLN A 365 -5.06 15.51 -11.43
N LYS A 366 -4.04 16.36 -11.31
CA LYS A 366 -4.22 17.78 -11.00
C LYS A 366 -5.06 18.45 -12.09
N ALA A 367 -5.87 19.42 -11.68
CA ALA A 367 -6.67 20.19 -12.62
C ALA A 367 -5.78 20.88 -13.67
N ASP A 368 -6.23 20.88 -14.92
CA ASP A 368 -5.53 21.45 -16.08
C ASP A 368 -4.16 20.82 -16.42
N SER A 369 -3.79 19.68 -15.81
CA SER A 369 -2.56 18.95 -16.14
C SER A 369 -2.55 18.35 -17.55
N LEU A 370 -3.72 18.16 -18.16
CA LEU A 370 -3.90 17.66 -19.52
C LEU A 370 -4.35 18.77 -20.47
N LYS A 371 -4.37 20.04 -20.04
CA LYS A 371 -4.84 21.19 -20.82
C LYS A 371 -4.12 21.28 -22.17
N GLY A 372 -4.90 21.47 -23.24
CA GLY A 372 -4.38 21.58 -24.61
C GLY A 372 -4.12 20.24 -25.30
N LEU A 373 -4.27 19.10 -24.61
CA LEU A 373 -4.19 17.78 -25.25
C LEU A 373 -5.54 17.39 -25.84
N THR A 374 -5.54 16.92 -27.09
CA THR A 374 -6.67 16.17 -27.65
C THR A 374 -6.58 14.73 -27.18
N LEU A 375 -7.61 14.26 -26.47
CA LEU A 375 -7.69 12.89 -25.96
C LEU A 375 -8.68 12.06 -26.78
N GLN A 376 -8.25 10.84 -27.12
CA GLN A 376 -9.10 9.83 -27.77
C GLN A 376 -9.17 8.57 -26.90
N LEU A 377 -10.36 7.99 -26.82
CA LEU A 377 -10.57 6.72 -26.16
C LEU A 377 -10.28 5.58 -27.14
N GLN A 378 -9.28 4.75 -26.86
CA GLN A 378 -8.93 3.60 -27.68
C GLN A 378 -9.17 2.30 -26.91
N LYS A 379 -9.86 1.35 -27.53
CA LYS A 379 -10.00 -0.01 -27.01
C LYS A 379 -8.79 -0.84 -27.46
N GLN A 380 -8.07 -1.42 -26.50
CA GLN A 380 -6.96 -2.34 -26.72
C GLN A 380 -7.48 -3.75 -27.01
N ASP A 381 -6.62 -4.62 -27.56
CA ASP A 381 -6.97 -6.00 -27.94
C ASP A 381 -7.45 -6.85 -26.74
N ASN A 382 -6.97 -6.52 -25.54
CA ASN A 382 -7.40 -7.16 -24.30
C ASN A 382 -8.76 -6.63 -23.78
N GLY A 383 -9.45 -5.78 -24.55
CA GLY A 383 -10.72 -5.16 -24.19
C GLY A 383 -10.62 -3.97 -23.23
N VAL A 384 -9.41 -3.59 -22.81
CA VAL A 384 -9.19 -2.44 -21.93
C VAL A 384 -9.23 -1.14 -22.73
N TYR A 385 -9.84 -0.11 -22.16
CA TYR A 385 -9.83 1.22 -22.73
C TYR A 385 -8.67 2.04 -22.19
N VAL A 386 -7.98 2.76 -23.08
CA VAL A 386 -6.93 3.71 -22.75
C VAL A 386 -7.24 5.08 -23.35
N LEU A 387 -6.81 6.14 -22.67
CA LEU A 387 -6.84 7.49 -23.21
C LEU A 387 -5.49 7.79 -23.87
N VAL A 388 -5.53 8.09 -25.17
CA VAL A 388 -4.36 8.37 -25.99
C VAL A 388 -4.40 9.83 -26.40
N SER A 389 -3.27 10.52 -26.24
CA SER A 389 -3.07 11.86 -26.79
C SER A 389 -2.51 11.79 -28.22
N GLU A 390 -2.74 12.82 -29.04
CA GLU A 390 -2.22 12.88 -30.42
C GLU A 390 -0.69 12.71 -30.54
N ILE A 391 0.06 13.07 -29.49
CA ILE A 391 1.52 12.90 -29.44
C ILE A 391 1.96 11.44 -29.14
N GLY A 392 1.04 10.48 -29.15
CA GLY A 392 1.32 9.05 -28.93
C GLY A 392 1.69 8.70 -27.49
N SER A 393 1.71 9.67 -26.58
CA SER A 393 1.91 9.40 -25.16
C SER A 393 0.69 8.67 -24.60
N ARG A 394 0.91 7.49 -24.02
CA ARG A 394 -0.07 6.83 -23.14
C ARG A 394 -0.18 7.69 -21.89
N ALA A 395 -1.04 8.68 -21.94
CA ALA A 395 -1.16 9.64 -20.86
C ALA A 395 -1.67 8.97 -19.56
N VAL A 396 -2.41 7.84 -19.63
CA VAL A 396 -3.17 7.39 -18.45
C VAL A 396 -3.58 5.90 -18.31
N ASP A 397 -2.80 4.94 -18.82
CA ASP A 397 -3.19 3.51 -18.89
C ASP A 397 -3.53 2.84 -17.53
N ASP A 398 -2.68 3.00 -16.50
CA ASP A 398 -2.84 2.22 -15.27
C ASP A 398 -3.94 2.73 -14.34
N LYS A 399 -4.13 4.05 -14.26
CA LYS A 399 -5.08 4.65 -13.29
C LYS A 399 -6.54 4.49 -13.70
N LEU A 400 -6.84 4.45 -15.00
CA LEU A 400 -8.20 4.25 -15.51
C LEU A 400 -8.82 2.91 -15.09
N ARG A 401 -7.97 1.90 -14.87
CA ARG A 401 -8.40 0.56 -14.43
C ARG A 401 -8.76 0.52 -12.96
N SER A 402 -8.15 1.37 -12.15
CA SER A 402 -8.36 1.39 -10.71
C SER A 402 -9.55 2.29 -10.35
N PHE A 403 -10.48 1.75 -9.55
CA PHE A 403 -11.46 2.53 -8.78
C PHE A 403 -10.84 3.07 -7.48
N ALA A 404 -9.53 3.38 -7.50
CA ALA A 404 -8.79 3.88 -6.35
C ALA A 404 -9.09 5.38 -6.15
N ASN A 405 -10.34 5.67 -5.79
CA ASN A 405 -10.74 7.00 -5.35
C ASN A 405 -10.20 7.22 -3.93
N PRO A 406 -9.32 8.21 -3.70
CA PRO A 406 -8.81 8.49 -2.36
C PRO A 406 -9.94 8.72 -1.36
N ALA A 407 -11.04 9.38 -1.76
CA ALA A 407 -12.19 9.57 -0.88
C ALA A 407 -12.80 8.23 -0.44
N TRP A 408 -12.84 7.22 -1.32
CA TRP A 408 -13.38 5.90 -1.00
C TRP A 408 -12.40 5.06 -0.17
N GLU A 409 -11.10 5.24 -0.36
CA GLU A 409 -10.08 4.64 0.51
C GLU A 409 -10.22 5.13 1.94
N ARG A 410 -10.53 6.42 2.15
CA ARG A 410 -10.86 6.95 3.48
C ARG A 410 -12.08 6.25 4.06
N VAL A 411 -13.14 6.08 3.28
CA VAL A 411 -14.35 5.37 3.71
C VAL A 411 -14.02 3.92 4.09
N HIS A 412 -13.16 3.24 3.33
CA HIS A 412 -12.73 1.87 3.66
C HIS A 412 -11.94 1.83 4.97
N ALA A 413 -10.99 2.74 5.18
CA ALA A 413 -10.22 2.83 6.43
C ALA A 413 -11.15 3.05 7.63
N VAL A 414 -12.12 3.94 7.48
CA VAL A 414 -13.13 4.26 8.50
C VAL A 414 -14.07 3.08 8.77
N LEU A 415 -14.51 2.36 7.73
CA LEU A 415 -15.35 1.18 7.90
C LEU A 415 -14.64 0.09 8.72
N ASN A 416 -13.32 -0.06 8.57
CA ASN A 416 -12.55 -0.97 9.43
C ASN A 416 -12.53 -0.50 10.90
N VAL A 417 -12.42 0.80 11.13
CA VAL A 417 -12.48 1.38 12.48
C VAL A 417 -13.87 1.20 13.10
N LEU A 418 -14.93 1.48 12.34
CA LEU A 418 -16.32 1.33 12.80
C LEU A 418 -16.69 -0.14 13.07
N GLU A 419 -16.18 -1.09 12.28
CA GLU A 419 -16.36 -2.53 12.52
C GLU A 419 -15.87 -2.91 13.93
N VAL A 420 -14.72 -2.37 14.34
CA VAL A 420 -14.09 -2.62 15.65
C VAL A 420 -14.83 -1.92 16.81
N PHE A 421 -15.64 -0.89 16.54
CA PHE A 421 -16.34 -0.20 17.62
C PHE A 421 -17.41 -1.07 18.26
N GLU A 422 -18.07 -1.93 17.47
CA GLU A 422 -19.13 -2.84 17.91
C GLU A 422 -20.26 -2.14 18.70
N THR A 423 -20.49 -0.85 18.42
CA THR A 423 -21.57 -0.06 19.05
C THR A 423 -22.80 0.04 18.15
N PRO A 424 -24.01 0.23 18.71
CA PRO A 424 -25.22 0.49 17.92
C PRO A 424 -25.08 1.70 16.97
N ASP A 425 -24.42 2.77 17.42
CA ASP A 425 -24.21 3.97 16.61
C ASP A 425 -23.26 3.73 15.43
N ALA A 426 -22.19 2.94 15.64
CA ALA A 426 -21.31 2.52 14.56
C ALA A 426 -22.06 1.62 13.56
N MET A 427 -22.84 0.66 14.04
CA MET A 427 -23.66 -0.20 13.18
C MET A 427 -24.64 0.60 12.33
N LYS A 428 -25.35 1.57 12.94
CA LYS A 428 -26.26 2.47 12.23
C LYS A 428 -25.54 3.29 11.15
N LEU A 429 -24.36 3.82 11.46
CA LEU A 429 -23.55 4.55 10.48
C LEU A 429 -23.09 3.66 9.33
N ILE A 430 -22.71 2.40 9.60
CA ILE A 430 -22.36 1.45 8.54
C ILE A 430 -23.60 1.10 7.69
N GLU A 431 -24.79 0.99 8.28
CA GLU A 431 -26.05 0.82 7.54
C GLU A 431 -26.36 2.02 6.63
N GLU A 432 -26.14 3.25 7.13
CA GLU A 432 -26.23 4.46 6.33
C GLU A 432 -25.27 4.40 5.11
N ILE A 433 -24.00 4.00 5.32
CA ILE A 433 -23.02 3.84 4.23
C ILE A 433 -23.41 2.72 3.26
N ALA A 434 -23.90 1.59 3.77
CA ALA A 434 -24.34 0.45 2.96
C ALA A 434 -25.54 0.79 2.06
N SER A 435 -26.32 1.81 2.43
CA SER A 435 -27.46 2.33 1.66
C SER A 435 -27.08 3.35 0.57
N TRP A 436 -25.80 3.73 0.47
CA TRP A 436 -25.31 4.60 -0.60
C TRP A 436 -25.38 3.89 -1.97
N HIS A 437 -24.88 4.56 -3.02
CA HIS A 437 -24.98 4.08 -4.39
C HIS A 437 -24.54 2.59 -4.52
N PRO A 438 -25.36 1.72 -5.14
CA PRO A 438 -25.15 0.27 -5.08
C PRO A 438 -23.88 -0.20 -5.80
N LYS A 439 -23.42 0.55 -6.80
CA LYS A 439 -22.15 0.28 -7.50
C LYS A 439 -20.92 0.87 -6.81
N ALA A 440 -21.08 1.65 -5.74
CA ALA A 440 -19.93 2.21 -5.04
C ALA A 440 -19.20 1.10 -4.25
N PRO A 441 -17.86 1.00 -4.37
CA PRO A 441 -17.06 0.04 -3.61
C PRO A 441 -17.26 0.14 -2.10
N SER A 442 -17.40 1.36 -1.59
CA SER A 442 -17.66 1.63 -0.17
C SER A 442 -19.00 1.07 0.31
N SER A 443 -20.08 1.19 -0.47
CA SER A 443 -21.38 0.57 -0.17
C SER A 443 -21.28 -0.95 -0.11
N THR A 444 -20.58 -1.54 -1.09
CA THR A 444 -20.36 -2.99 -1.14
C THR A 444 -19.54 -3.46 0.07
N PHE A 445 -18.48 -2.72 0.40
CA PHE A 445 -17.64 -3.03 1.55
C PHE A 445 -18.41 -2.89 2.87
N ALA A 446 -19.23 -1.84 3.04
CA ALA A 446 -20.08 -1.65 4.21
C ALA A 446 -21.09 -2.80 4.38
N LYS A 447 -21.71 -3.30 3.30
CA LYS A 447 -22.58 -4.49 3.36
C LYS A 447 -21.83 -5.73 3.85
N LEU A 448 -20.60 -5.93 3.39
CA LEU A 448 -19.74 -7.02 3.86
C LEU A 448 -19.39 -6.87 5.35
N VAL A 449 -19.07 -5.66 5.80
CA VAL A 449 -18.82 -5.34 7.23
C VAL A 449 -20.07 -5.67 8.06
N LEU A 450 -21.26 -5.17 7.66
CA LEU A 450 -22.51 -5.48 8.37
C LEU A 450 -22.80 -6.96 8.45
N THR A 451 -22.57 -7.70 7.37
CA THR A 451 -22.76 -9.14 7.35
C THR A 451 -21.86 -9.83 8.38
N ARG A 452 -20.60 -9.38 8.51
CA ARG A 452 -19.67 -9.90 9.53
C ARG A 452 -20.12 -9.54 10.95
N MET A 453 -20.48 -8.27 11.19
CA MET A 453 -20.97 -7.82 12.50
C MET A 453 -22.25 -8.55 12.93
N LYS A 454 -23.21 -8.75 12.01
CA LYS A 454 -24.44 -9.51 12.28
C LYS A 454 -24.14 -10.98 12.58
N LYS A 455 -23.18 -11.59 11.89
CA LYS A 455 -22.72 -12.96 12.17
C LYS A 455 -22.05 -13.07 13.55
N GLN A 456 -21.28 -12.07 13.96
CA GLN A 456 -20.61 -12.02 15.27
C GLN A 456 -21.58 -11.87 16.44
N ALA A 457 -22.65 -11.07 16.27
CA ALA A 457 -23.63 -10.83 17.32
C ALA A 457 -24.45 -12.09 17.71
N GLY A 458 -24.43 -13.14 16.89
CA GLY A 458 -25.22 -14.36 17.08
C GLY A 458 -26.73 -14.14 16.90
N PRO A 459 -27.53 -15.22 16.88
CA PRO A 459 -28.98 -15.10 17.05
C PRO A 459 -29.25 -14.54 18.46
N LYS A 460 -29.96 -13.41 18.52
CA LYS A 460 -30.44 -12.84 19.78
C LYS A 460 -31.59 -13.65 20.36
#